data_AF-A0A498G7H0-F1
#
_entry.id   AF-A0A498G7H0-F1
#
_cell.length_a   1.000
_cell.length_b   1.000
_cell.length_c   1.000
_cell.angle_alpha   90.00
_cell.angle_beta   90.00
_cell.angle_gamma   90.00
#
_symmetry.space_group_name_H-M   'P 1'
#
loop_
_entity.id
_entity.type
_entity.pdbx_description
1 polymer ?
#
loop_
_entity_poly.entity_id
_entity_poly.type
_entity_poly.pdbx_seq_one_letter_code
_entity_poly.pdbx_strand_id
1 'polypeptide(L)'
;MSSDGEQVRVGVLSLHNSKETKAILNAVDDLGHEGIWLRRENSAISIENGDVAIEPEVDVVANRLLLSNTEEPAELLGLATTFERIRPMLNEPASVLTAIHKFATAATLANWNIKVPDALLALSNDRLNKGRDRFGEVGVYKSAIGTHGGGTWKVDLTEPVNPKVGNRQAFLQDLIDRDETQHRDLRVYIVDDEVVGAMYRYAPEGEWRTNVALGGDVVDATDDMPQEARETALYAAEVMELDYVGVDLIEGDDGWFVLEVNPTAGFKGLHKATGRSPAPYIAKLAIERVGGEVDDERVEELSATLDDSRPAGMPRVSSGPVGDRPTIGYIEEVVVSGTSGSTQAKAKSDTGATRTSIDTSLAAEIGAGPIKSMTRVKSGSLKSGKARPVVDLVIGIGGTQHTVTASIEDRSHMDYPLLLGRDILQHYQVDVTRRTDEPGRDDEEREEEYLE
;
A
#
# COMPACT_ATOMS: atom_id res chain seq x y z
N MET A 1 -42.11 17.33 4.00
CA MET A 1 -42.16 15.90 3.65
C MET A 1 -40.77 15.61 3.13
N SER A 2 -39.88 15.16 4.02
CA SER A 2 -38.51 14.79 3.68
C SER A 2 -38.57 13.51 2.84
N SER A 3 -37.89 13.51 1.70
CA SER A 3 -37.37 12.26 1.14
C SER A 3 -36.26 11.83 2.08
N ASP A 4 -36.58 11.00 3.08
CA ASP A 4 -35.53 10.27 3.80
C ASP A 4 -34.96 9.26 2.79
N GLY A 5 -33.93 9.68 2.06
CA GLY A 5 -33.10 8.77 1.27
C GLY A 5 -32.52 7.71 2.20
N GLU A 6 -32.54 6.45 1.76
CA GLU A 6 -32.04 5.34 2.56
C GLU A 6 -30.54 5.54 2.85
N GLN A 7 -30.14 5.34 4.11
CA GLN A 7 -28.76 5.57 4.53
C GLN A 7 -27.82 4.56 3.85
N VAL A 8 -27.07 5.01 2.85
CA VAL A 8 -26.06 4.21 2.14
C VAL A 8 -24.84 3.88 3.04
N ARG A 9 -24.37 2.63 2.98
CA ARG A 9 -23.13 2.14 3.61
C ARG A 9 -22.00 2.11 2.59
N VAL A 10 -21.03 3.01 2.70
CA VAL A 10 -19.88 3.10 1.81
C VAL A 10 -18.67 2.41 2.42
N GLY A 11 -18.26 1.30 1.81
CA GLY A 11 -17.06 0.56 2.20
C GLY A 11 -15.80 1.16 1.60
N VAL A 12 -14.84 1.65 2.38
CA VAL A 12 -13.52 2.06 1.85
C VAL A 12 -12.52 0.92 2.01
N LEU A 13 -12.16 0.26 0.90
CA LEU A 13 -11.23 -0.88 0.87
C LEU A 13 -9.78 -0.40 0.91
N SER A 14 -9.15 -0.51 2.08
CA SER A 14 -7.78 -0.07 2.30
C SER A 14 -7.11 -0.84 3.44
N LEU A 15 -6.10 -1.65 3.11
CA LEU A 15 -5.36 -2.47 4.07
C LEU A 15 -4.18 -1.74 4.74
N HIS A 16 -4.06 -0.43 4.54
CA HIS A 16 -3.00 0.41 5.11
C HIS A 16 -3.62 1.62 5.80
N ASN A 17 -2.89 2.25 6.72
CA ASN A 17 -3.38 3.46 7.38
C ASN A 17 -3.07 4.67 6.48
N SER A 18 -4.10 5.28 5.90
CA SER A 18 -3.98 6.42 4.99
C SER A 18 -4.86 7.58 5.47
N LYS A 19 -4.35 8.80 5.32
CA LYS A 19 -5.11 10.03 5.62
C LYS A 19 -6.27 10.19 4.64
N GLU A 20 -6.04 9.85 3.38
CA GLU A 20 -7.03 9.88 2.31
C GLU A 20 -8.20 8.94 2.61
N THR A 21 -7.93 7.72 3.06
CA THR A 21 -8.99 6.78 3.46
C THR A 21 -9.84 7.34 4.59
N LYS A 22 -9.21 7.94 5.62
CA LYS A 22 -9.95 8.55 6.73
C LYS A 22 -10.82 9.71 6.27
N ALA A 23 -10.27 10.58 5.42
CA ALA A 23 -11.01 11.71 4.88
C ALA A 23 -12.24 11.27 4.10
N ILE A 24 -12.14 10.22 3.28
CA ILE A 24 -13.29 9.67 2.56
C ILE A 24 -14.34 9.15 3.56
N LEU A 25 -13.93 8.36 4.55
CA LEU A 25 -14.84 7.82 5.56
C LEU A 25 -15.56 8.92 6.35
N ASN A 26 -14.83 9.93 6.83
CA ASN A 26 -15.41 11.04 7.57
C ASN A 26 -16.33 11.88 6.69
N ALA A 27 -15.99 12.07 5.41
CA ALA A 27 -16.86 12.77 4.48
C ALA A 27 -18.17 12.00 4.23
N VAL A 28 -18.14 10.66 4.13
CA VAL A 28 -19.36 9.85 4.06
C VAL A 28 -20.23 10.07 5.31
N ASP A 29 -19.63 10.01 6.49
CA ASP A 29 -20.34 10.22 7.76
C ASP A 29 -20.94 11.64 7.85
N ASP A 30 -20.17 12.67 7.45
CA ASP A 30 -20.58 14.09 7.49
C ASP A 30 -21.64 14.45 6.42
N LEU A 31 -21.80 13.61 5.40
CA LEU A 31 -22.88 13.68 4.41
C LEU A 31 -24.13 12.91 4.86
N GLY A 32 -24.14 12.33 6.06
CA GLY A 32 -25.30 11.64 6.63
C GLY A 32 -25.38 10.15 6.30
N HIS A 33 -24.33 9.59 5.71
CA HIS A 33 -24.22 8.17 5.33
C HIS A 33 -23.32 7.40 6.30
N GLU A 34 -23.10 6.10 6.08
CA GLU A 34 -22.24 5.29 6.96
C GLU A 34 -20.94 4.91 6.25
N GLY A 35 -19.82 5.48 6.69
CA GLY A 35 -18.48 5.14 6.20
C GLY A 35 -17.92 3.91 6.93
N ILE A 36 -17.71 2.81 6.22
CA ILE A 36 -17.17 1.57 6.78
C ILE A 36 -15.76 1.31 6.25
N TRP A 37 -14.78 1.21 7.14
CA TRP A 37 -13.41 0.89 6.71
C TRP A 37 -13.23 -0.63 6.58
N LEU A 38 -13.10 -1.11 5.34
CA LEU A 38 -12.79 -2.51 5.03
C LEU A 38 -11.28 -2.75 5.15
N ARG A 39 -10.86 -3.45 6.21
CA ARG A 39 -9.45 -3.75 6.53
C ARG A 39 -9.21 -5.23 6.83
N ARG A 40 -7.93 -5.60 6.99
CA ARG A 40 -7.51 -6.98 7.29
C ARG A 40 -8.16 -7.51 8.58
N GLU A 41 -8.38 -6.63 9.54
CA GLU A 41 -8.79 -6.99 10.90
C GLU A 41 -10.29 -7.27 11.03
N ASN A 42 -11.11 -6.89 10.05
CA ASN A 42 -12.58 -6.98 10.13
C ASN A 42 -13.25 -7.50 8.86
N SER A 43 -12.56 -7.56 7.72
CA SER A 43 -13.19 -7.91 6.45
C SER A 43 -13.23 -9.43 6.24
N ALA A 44 -14.41 -9.96 5.96
CA ALA A 44 -14.61 -11.35 5.57
C ALA A 44 -15.54 -11.45 4.37
N ILE A 45 -15.36 -12.49 3.56
CA ILE A 45 -16.24 -12.84 2.45
C ILE A 45 -16.60 -14.31 2.62
N SER A 46 -17.89 -14.60 2.65
CA SER A 46 -18.41 -15.97 2.80
C SER A 46 -19.20 -16.37 1.57
N ILE A 47 -19.19 -17.68 1.29
CA ILE A 47 -20.05 -18.31 0.28
C ILE A 47 -20.78 -19.43 0.99
N GLU A 48 -22.08 -19.25 1.21
CA GLU A 48 -22.92 -20.24 1.89
C GLU A 48 -24.14 -20.54 1.03
N ASN A 49 -24.35 -21.82 0.72
CA ASN A 49 -25.48 -22.27 -0.10
C ASN A 49 -25.61 -21.58 -1.49
N GLY A 50 -24.51 -21.02 -2.01
CA GLY A 50 -24.48 -20.29 -3.28
C GLY A 50 -24.66 -18.78 -3.15
N ASP A 51 -24.94 -18.28 -1.95
CA ASP A 51 -25.02 -16.84 -1.66
C ASP A 51 -23.66 -16.32 -1.22
N VAL A 52 -23.25 -15.17 -1.77
CA VAL A 52 -21.98 -14.51 -1.44
C VAL A 52 -22.27 -13.27 -0.59
N ALA A 53 -21.62 -13.16 0.56
CA ALA A 53 -21.78 -12.03 1.48
C ALA A 53 -20.43 -11.38 1.82
N ILE A 54 -20.45 -10.09 2.11
CA ILE A 54 -19.32 -9.32 2.65
C ILE A 54 -19.65 -8.93 4.08
N GLU A 55 -18.70 -9.13 4.98
CA GLU A 55 -18.73 -8.60 6.33
C GLU A 55 -17.57 -7.60 6.53
N PRO A 56 -17.82 -6.41 7.10
CA PRO A 56 -19.14 -5.83 7.37
C PRO A 56 -19.91 -5.56 6.06
N GLU A 57 -21.24 -5.60 6.13
CA GLU A 57 -22.05 -5.29 4.95
C GLU A 57 -21.87 -3.85 4.50
N VAL A 58 -21.71 -3.67 3.20
CA VAL A 58 -21.59 -2.38 2.50
C VAL A 58 -22.41 -2.44 1.23
N ASP A 59 -22.87 -1.29 0.74
CA ASP A 59 -23.68 -1.18 -0.48
C ASP A 59 -22.80 -0.88 -1.71
N VAL A 60 -21.68 -0.18 -1.50
CA VAL A 60 -20.69 0.22 -2.52
C VAL A 60 -19.28 0.19 -1.94
N VAL A 61 -18.26 -0.01 -2.77
CA VAL A 61 -16.86 -0.05 -2.33
C VAL A 61 -16.00 1.03 -3.00
N ALA A 62 -15.39 1.92 -2.22
CA ALA A 62 -14.30 2.78 -2.66
C ALA A 62 -12.94 2.06 -2.49
N ASN A 63 -12.40 1.54 -3.58
CA ASN A 63 -11.11 0.86 -3.70
C ASN A 63 -9.93 1.84 -3.57
N ARG A 64 -9.20 1.71 -2.46
CA ARG A 64 -7.98 2.48 -2.16
C ARG A 64 -6.77 1.57 -1.95
N LEU A 65 -6.74 0.37 -2.52
CA LEU A 65 -5.59 -0.53 -2.39
C LEU A 65 -4.35 0.05 -3.11
N LEU A 66 -3.22 0.13 -2.40
CA LEU A 66 -1.94 0.59 -2.95
C LEU A 66 -1.20 -0.53 -3.71
N LEU A 67 -1.76 -0.96 -4.85
CA LEU A 67 -1.22 -2.08 -5.64
C LEU A 67 0.22 -1.85 -6.14
N SER A 68 0.61 -0.60 -6.34
CA SER A 68 1.92 -0.23 -6.87
C SER A 68 3.05 -0.27 -5.81
N ASN A 69 2.69 -0.39 -4.52
CA ASN A 69 3.60 -0.44 -3.38
C ASN A 69 3.66 -1.79 -2.65
N THR A 70 2.88 -2.77 -3.09
CA THR A 70 2.92 -4.13 -2.51
C THR A 70 3.91 -5.02 -3.25
N GLU A 71 4.40 -6.04 -2.56
CA GLU A 71 5.17 -7.14 -3.16
C GLU A 71 4.26 -8.13 -3.90
N GLU A 72 2.96 -8.13 -3.58
CA GLU A 72 1.95 -9.08 -4.07
C GLU A 72 0.77 -8.36 -4.76
N PRO A 73 1.00 -7.62 -5.88
CA PRO A 73 -0.06 -6.86 -6.54
C PRO A 73 -1.18 -7.75 -7.10
N ALA A 74 -0.85 -8.97 -7.54
CA ALA A 74 -1.83 -9.91 -8.07
C ALA A 74 -2.81 -10.39 -7.00
N GLU A 75 -2.34 -10.62 -5.78
CA GLU A 75 -3.20 -11.04 -4.66
C GLU A 75 -4.18 -9.93 -4.29
N LEU A 76 -3.68 -8.70 -4.13
CA LEU A 76 -4.54 -7.56 -3.80
C LEU A 76 -5.52 -7.21 -4.94
N LEU A 77 -5.12 -7.42 -6.20
CA LEU A 77 -6.03 -7.27 -7.34
C LEU A 77 -7.11 -8.36 -7.34
N GLY A 78 -6.74 -9.60 -7.03
CA GLY A 78 -7.67 -10.72 -6.85
C GLY A 78 -8.69 -10.40 -5.76
N LEU A 79 -8.23 -9.91 -4.60
CA LEU A 79 -9.08 -9.46 -3.51
C LEU A 79 -10.06 -8.36 -3.96
N ALA A 80 -9.57 -7.31 -4.63
CA ALA A 80 -10.43 -6.24 -5.14
C ALA A 80 -11.46 -6.76 -6.13
N THR A 81 -11.07 -7.71 -7.01
CA THR A 81 -11.98 -8.39 -7.93
C THR A 81 -13.05 -9.15 -7.16
N THR A 82 -12.73 -9.84 -6.08
CA THR A 82 -13.74 -10.53 -5.26
C THR A 82 -14.77 -9.56 -4.70
N PHE A 83 -14.36 -8.39 -4.19
CA PHE A 83 -15.30 -7.37 -3.72
C PHE A 83 -16.16 -6.79 -4.86
N GLU A 84 -15.57 -6.48 -6.01
CA GLU A 84 -16.28 -5.95 -7.20
C GLU A 84 -17.36 -6.92 -7.70
N ARG A 85 -17.12 -8.24 -7.61
CA ARG A 85 -18.12 -9.25 -7.97
C ARG A 85 -19.35 -9.29 -7.08
N ILE A 86 -19.30 -8.65 -5.91
CA ILE A 86 -20.36 -8.68 -4.91
C ILE A 86 -21.05 -7.31 -4.80
N ARG A 87 -20.29 -6.21 -4.90
CA ARG A 87 -20.78 -4.83 -4.79
C ARG A 87 -20.16 -3.92 -5.85
N PRO A 88 -20.89 -2.89 -6.32
CA PRO A 88 -20.31 -1.84 -7.16
C PRO A 88 -19.04 -1.27 -6.53
N MET A 89 -18.02 -1.00 -7.35
CA MET A 89 -16.69 -0.58 -6.86
C MET A 89 -16.15 0.63 -7.64
N LEU A 90 -15.53 1.57 -6.92
CA LEU A 90 -14.84 2.76 -7.43
C LEU A 90 -13.40 2.77 -6.93
N ASN A 91 -12.31 2.76 -7.70
CA ASN A 91 -12.20 2.37 -9.10
C ASN A 91 -12.26 0.85 -9.25
N GLU A 92 -12.73 0.38 -10.40
CA GLU A 92 -12.76 -1.04 -10.73
C GLU A 92 -11.35 -1.65 -10.83
N PRO A 93 -11.15 -2.92 -10.43
CA PRO A 93 -9.84 -3.57 -10.43
C PRO A 93 -9.17 -3.61 -11.81
N ALA A 94 -9.93 -3.81 -12.88
CA ALA A 94 -9.40 -3.87 -14.25
C ALA A 94 -8.79 -2.53 -14.70
N SER A 95 -9.49 -1.42 -14.45
CA SER A 95 -9.02 -0.06 -14.70
C SER A 95 -7.79 0.26 -13.86
N VAL A 96 -7.80 -0.09 -12.57
CA VAL A 96 -6.65 0.09 -11.68
C VAL A 96 -5.44 -0.70 -12.18
N LEU A 97 -5.59 -1.95 -12.63
CA LEU A 97 -4.48 -2.74 -13.18
C LEU A 97 -3.82 -2.04 -14.38
N THR A 98 -4.63 -1.50 -15.29
CA THR A 98 -4.13 -0.77 -16.46
C THR A 98 -3.40 0.51 -16.05
N ALA A 99 -3.93 1.24 -15.07
CA ALA A 99 -3.37 2.50 -14.59
C ALA A 99 -2.05 2.33 -13.80
N ILE A 100 -1.90 1.26 -13.01
CA ILE A 100 -0.65 1.03 -12.26
C ILE A 100 0.52 0.58 -13.12
N HIS A 101 0.25 0.10 -14.35
CA HIS A 101 1.27 -0.31 -15.31
C HIS A 101 1.50 0.80 -16.34
N LYS A 102 2.53 1.63 -16.13
CA LYS A 102 2.80 2.87 -16.89
C LYS A 102 2.80 2.69 -18.40
N PHE A 103 3.38 1.60 -18.91
CA PHE A 103 3.41 1.35 -20.35
C PHE A 103 2.05 0.89 -20.91
N ALA A 104 1.22 0.25 -20.08
CA ALA A 104 -0.14 -0.12 -20.47
C ALA A 104 -1.02 1.13 -20.52
N THR A 105 -0.91 2.00 -19.52
CA THR A 105 -1.49 3.35 -19.53
C THR A 105 -1.11 4.10 -20.80
N ALA A 106 0.19 4.21 -21.11
CA ALA A 106 0.66 4.91 -22.30
C ALA A 106 0.10 4.31 -23.60
N ALA A 107 0.07 2.98 -23.71
CA ALA A 107 -0.49 2.29 -24.87
C ALA A 107 -2.00 2.54 -25.02
N THR A 108 -2.76 2.49 -23.93
CA THR A 108 -4.20 2.80 -23.93
C THR A 108 -4.44 4.23 -24.39
N LEU A 109 -3.79 5.22 -23.76
CA LEU A 109 -3.96 6.63 -24.09
C LEU A 109 -3.57 6.93 -25.55
N ALA A 110 -2.45 6.37 -26.03
CA ALA A 110 -2.01 6.56 -27.42
C ALA A 110 -3.01 5.99 -28.44
N ASN A 111 -3.66 4.85 -28.15
CA ASN A 111 -4.69 4.28 -29.02
C ASN A 111 -5.93 5.17 -29.15
N TRP A 112 -6.17 6.03 -28.17
CA TRP A 112 -7.25 7.02 -28.16
C TRP A 112 -6.79 8.42 -28.61
N ASN A 113 -5.60 8.52 -29.22
CA ASN A 113 -4.99 9.77 -29.69
C ASN A 113 -4.72 10.80 -28.58
N ILE A 114 -4.58 10.36 -27.33
CA ILE A 114 -4.10 11.18 -26.23
C ILE A 114 -2.57 11.21 -26.27
N LYS A 115 -2.00 12.41 -26.25
CA LYS A 115 -0.54 12.59 -26.32
C LYS A 115 0.13 12.01 -25.07
N VAL A 116 1.08 11.12 -25.29
CA VAL A 116 2.01 10.57 -24.29
C VAL A 116 3.42 10.67 -24.87
N PRO A 117 4.47 10.83 -24.06
CA PRO A 117 5.82 10.88 -24.61
C PRO A 117 6.18 9.56 -25.28
N ASP A 118 6.88 9.62 -26.41
CA ASP A 118 7.28 8.43 -27.16
C ASP A 118 8.02 7.45 -26.25
N ALA A 119 7.63 6.18 -26.31
CA ALA A 119 8.11 5.17 -25.37
C ALA A 119 8.38 3.81 -26.02
N LEU A 120 9.43 3.13 -25.56
CA LEU A 120 9.85 1.80 -26.00
C LEU A 120 9.94 0.84 -24.82
N LEU A 121 9.04 -0.13 -24.79
CA LEU A 121 9.19 -1.34 -23.99
C LEU A 121 9.68 -2.47 -24.90
N ALA A 122 10.80 -3.08 -24.53
CA ALA A 122 11.33 -4.23 -25.23
C ALA A 122 11.73 -5.31 -24.22
N LEU A 123 11.43 -6.57 -24.55
CA LEU A 123 11.59 -7.70 -23.62
C LEU A 123 13.00 -8.30 -23.60
N SER A 124 13.88 -7.88 -24.51
CA SER A 124 15.27 -8.33 -24.58
C SER A 124 16.24 -7.16 -24.70
N ASN A 125 17.45 -7.35 -24.18
CA ASN A 125 18.54 -6.36 -24.25
C ASN A 125 18.80 -5.90 -25.68
N ASP A 126 18.97 -6.84 -26.61
CA ASP A 126 19.26 -6.51 -28.02
C ASP A 126 18.15 -5.68 -28.65
N ARG A 127 16.88 -5.96 -28.34
CA ARG A 127 15.76 -5.20 -28.92
C ARG A 127 15.64 -3.82 -28.31
N LEU A 128 15.81 -3.69 -27.00
CA LEU A 128 15.77 -2.40 -26.33
C LEU A 128 16.87 -1.48 -26.85
N ASN A 129 18.10 -1.97 -26.90
CA ASN A 129 19.26 -1.16 -27.29
C ASN A 129 19.31 -0.89 -28.80
N LYS A 130 18.75 -1.75 -29.67
CA LYS A 130 18.55 -1.41 -31.10
C LYS A 130 17.49 -0.34 -31.31
N GLY A 131 16.44 -0.34 -30.49
CA GLY A 131 15.38 0.66 -30.59
C GLY A 131 15.70 1.95 -29.84
N ARG A 132 16.72 1.95 -28.97
CA ARG A 132 17.18 3.10 -28.19
C ARG A 132 17.62 4.26 -29.07
N ASP A 133 18.22 3.98 -30.23
CA ASP A 133 18.78 5.00 -31.14
C ASP A 133 17.73 5.95 -31.75
N ARG A 134 16.44 5.66 -31.57
CA ARG A 134 15.35 6.57 -31.98
C ARG A 134 15.12 7.72 -30.98
N PHE A 135 15.62 7.56 -29.76
CA PHE A 135 15.62 8.60 -28.74
C PHE A 135 16.92 9.42 -28.86
N GLY A 136 16.94 10.64 -28.32
CA GLY A 136 18.15 11.46 -28.27
C GLY A 136 19.26 10.87 -27.36
N GLU A 137 20.33 11.63 -27.13
CA GLU A 137 21.43 11.23 -26.25
C GLU A 137 20.98 11.04 -24.79
N VAL A 138 19.88 11.67 -24.39
CA VAL A 138 19.34 11.61 -23.04
C VAL A 138 17.87 11.23 -23.11
N GLY A 139 17.44 10.32 -22.24
CA GLY A 139 16.04 9.94 -22.13
C GLY A 139 15.66 9.50 -20.73
N VAL A 140 14.40 9.11 -20.58
CA VAL A 140 13.84 8.65 -19.30
C VAL A 140 13.72 7.13 -19.31
N TYR A 141 14.35 6.49 -18.33
CA TYR A 141 14.25 5.05 -18.09
C TYR A 141 13.31 4.80 -16.90
N LYS A 142 12.25 4.02 -17.11
CA LYS A 142 11.21 3.78 -16.10
C LYS A 142 10.96 2.31 -15.86
N SER A 143 10.74 1.90 -14.61
CA SER A 143 10.11 0.61 -14.33
C SER A 143 8.61 0.68 -14.66
N ALA A 144 8.09 -0.38 -15.27
CA ALA A 144 6.70 -0.44 -15.72
C ALA A 144 5.68 -0.29 -14.58
N ILE A 145 6.01 -0.78 -13.38
CA ILE A 145 5.23 -0.61 -12.15
C ILE A 145 6.13 0.05 -11.10
N GLY A 146 5.61 1.07 -10.40
CA GLY A 146 6.30 1.76 -9.30
C GLY A 146 5.55 3.02 -8.85
N THR A 147 5.92 3.58 -7.71
CA THR A 147 5.30 4.81 -7.18
C THR A 147 6.33 5.85 -6.75
N HIS A 148 5.86 7.08 -6.53
CA HIS A 148 6.61 8.18 -5.90
C HIS A 148 7.96 8.47 -6.56
N GLY A 149 8.14 8.16 -7.85
CA GLY A 149 9.40 8.37 -8.58
C GLY A 149 10.50 7.37 -8.23
N GLY A 150 10.22 6.37 -7.38
CA GLY A 150 11.03 5.17 -7.27
C GLY A 150 10.82 4.34 -8.54
N GLY A 151 11.88 4.15 -9.33
CA GLY A 151 11.75 3.49 -10.62
C GLY A 151 11.83 4.40 -11.83
N THR A 152 12.36 5.62 -11.71
CA THR A 152 12.47 6.58 -12.83
C THR A 152 13.82 7.27 -12.79
N TRP A 153 14.55 7.22 -13.90
CA TRP A 153 15.91 7.77 -14.05
C TRP A 153 16.03 8.55 -15.35
N LYS A 154 16.69 9.70 -15.30
CA LYS A 154 17.25 10.37 -16.48
C LYS A 154 18.57 9.64 -16.78
N VAL A 155 18.70 9.08 -17.98
CA VAL A 155 19.85 8.26 -18.35
C VAL A 155 20.49 8.77 -19.63
N ASP A 156 21.81 8.62 -19.71
CA ASP A 156 22.56 8.78 -20.95
C ASP A 156 22.29 7.54 -21.83
N LEU A 157 21.67 7.76 -22.98
CA LEU A 157 21.30 6.73 -23.94
C LEU A 157 22.43 6.42 -24.94
N THR A 158 23.61 7.03 -24.81
CA THR A 158 24.81 6.51 -25.46
C THR A 158 25.22 5.17 -24.86
N GLU A 159 24.95 4.95 -23.56
CA GLU A 159 25.24 3.71 -22.84
C GLU A 159 24.06 2.71 -22.85
N PRO A 160 24.33 1.39 -22.98
CA PRO A 160 23.26 0.40 -23.02
C PRO A 160 22.46 0.32 -21.72
N VAL A 161 21.15 0.10 -21.85
CA VAL A 161 20.24 -0.12 -20.73
C VAL A 161 19.68 -1.53 -20.71
N ASN A 162 19.27 -2.00 -19.53
CA ASN A 162 18.62 -3.29 -19.36
C ASN A 162 17.09 -3.18 -19.56
N PRO A 163 16.37 -4.23 -19.99
CA PRO A 163 14.92 -4.22 -20.10
C PRO A 163 14.17 -4.41 -18.77
N LYS A 164 14.92 -4.52 -17.67
CA LYS A 164 14.37 -4.78 -16.34
C LYS A 164 15.11 -3.99 -15.27
N VAL A 165 14.37 -3.66 -14.20
CA VAL A 165 14.93 -3.21 -12.92
C VAL A 165 14.47 -4.18 -11.84
N GLY A 166 15.42 -4.92 -11.26
CA GLY A 166 15.11 -6.06 -10.40
C GLY A 166 14.26 -7.09 -11.15
N ASN A 167 13.10 -7.43 -10.59
CA ASN A 167 12.15 -8.38 -11.20
C ASN A 167 11.08 -7.70 -12.09
N ARG A 168 11.12 -6.37 -12.25
CA ARG A 168 10.10 -5.62 -12.99
C ARG A 168 10.59 -5.26 -14.39
N GLN A 169 9.68 -5.29 -15.37
CA GLN A 169 9.96 -4.76 -16.71
C GLN A 169 10.27 -3.26 -16.64
N ALA A 170 11.07 -2.79 -17.57
CA ALA A 170 11.41 -1.39 -17.72
C ALA A 170 11.34 -0.96 -19.18
N PHE A 171 11.20 0.34 -19.39
CA PHE A 171 11.02 0.93 -20.72
C PHE A 171 11.77 2.26 -20.81
N LEU A 172 12.07 2.65 -22.04
CA LEU A 172 12.61 3.97 -22.39
C LEU A 172 11.47 4.89 -22.80
N GLN A 173 11.62 6.17 -22.51
CA GLN A 173 10.68 7.22 -22.87
C GLN A 173 11.44 8.51 -23.19
N ASP A 174 10.90 9.32 -24.10
CA ASP A 174 11.42 10.66 -24.36
C ASP A 174 11.43 11.52 -23.09
N LEU A 175 12.50 12.30 -22.95
CA LEU A 175 12.54 13.38 -21.99
C LEU A 175 11.84 14.59 -22.63
N ILE A 176 10.64 14.90 -22.15
CA ILE A 176 9.98 16.15 -22.49
C ILE A 176 10.68 17.26 -21.70
N ASP A 177 11.49 18.04 -22.39
CA ASP A 177 12.18 19.20 -21.84
C ASP A 177 11.57 20.48 -22.39
N ARG A 178 11.58 21.54 -21.59
CA ARG A 178 11.34 22.91 -22.06
C ARG A 178 12.60 23.71 -21.80
N ASP A 179 12.87 24.70 -22.64
CA ASP A 179 13.92 25.70 -22.43
C ASP A 179 13.59 26.67 -21.26
N GLU A 180 13.13 26.15 -20.13
CA GLU A 180 12.81 26.90 -18.91
C GLU A 180 13.73 26.46 -17.77
N THR A 181 14.17 27.45 -16.98
CA THR A 181 15.09 27.25 -15.84
C THR A 181 14.48 26.45 -14.69
N GLN A 182 13.22 26.04 -14.76
CA GLN A 182 12.52 25.32 -13.69
C GLN A 182 11.60 24.23 -14.24
N HIS A 183 11.96 22.96 -14.02
CA HIS A 183 11.12 21.81 -14.41
C HIS A 183 9.87 21.75 -13.53
N ARG A 184 8.69 21.72 -14.18
CA ARG A 184 7.40 21.57 -13.53
C ARG A 184 6.54 20.53 -14.23
N ASP A 185 5.62 19.93 -13.49
CA ASP A 185 4.49 19.20 -14.06
C ASP A 185 3.17 19.68 -13.44
N LEU A 186 2.07 19.36 -14.12
CA LEU A 186 0.72 19.69 -13.70
C LEU A 186 0.03 18.42 -13.23
N ARG A 187 -0.40 18.38 -11.97
CA ARG A 187 -1.28 17.32 -11.46
C ARG A 187 -2.70 17.83 -11.43
N VAL A 188 -3.60 17.15 -12.14
CA VAL A 188 -5.05 17.39 -12.13
C VAL A 188 -5.70 16.25 -11.36
N TYR A 189 -6.50 16.56 -10.34
CA TYR A 189 -7.28 15.56 -9.61
C TYR A 189 -8.73 15.60 -10.08
N ILE A 190 -9.22 14.47 -10.55
CA ILE A 190 -10.53 14.29 -11.16
C ILE A 190 -11.33 13.31 -10.31
N VAL A 191 -12.61 13.61 -10.10
CA VAL A 191 -13.61 12.71 -9.53
C VAL A 191 -14.82 12.76 -10.45
N ASP A 192 -15.23 11.59 -10.95
CA ASP A 192 -16.21 11.46 -12.02
C ASP A 192 -15.79 12.30 -13.24
N ASP A 193 -16.63 13.23 -13.70
CA ASP A 193 -16.32 14.16 -14.79
C ASP A 193 -15.85 15.55 -14.31
N GLU A 194 -15.55 15.70 -13.02
CA GLU A 194 -15.22 16.98 -12.40
C GLU A 194 -13.73 17.11 -12.03
N VAL A 195 -13.12 18.23 -12.41
CA VAL A 195 -11.81 18.63 -11.90
C VAL A 195 -11.99 19.26 -10.52
N VAL A 196 -11.66 18.51 -9.48
CA VAL A 196 -11.72 18.98 -8.08
C VAL A 196 -10.62 20.01 -7.78
N GLY A 197 -9.46 19.84 -8.39
CA GLY A 197 -8.34 20.77 -8.24
C GLY A 197 -7.15 20.39 -9.10
N ALA A 198 -6.30 21.37 -9.38
CA ALA A 198 -5.03 21.16 -10.06
C ALA A 198 -3.89 21.87 -9.34
N MET A 199 -2.67 21.33 -9.43
CA MET A 199 -1.48 21.96 -8.89
C MET A 199 -0.29 21.80 -9.82
N TYR A 200 0.50 22.86 -9.95
CA TYR A 200 1.86 22.75 -10.45
C TYR A 200 2.76 22.20 -9.35
N ARG A 201 3.61 21.23 -9.70
CA ARG A 201 4.68 20.75 -8.82
C ARG A 201 6.01 21.09 -9.44
N TYR A 202 6.90 21.69 -8.64
CA TYR A 202 8.21 22.13 -9.09
C TYR A 202 9.30 21.22 -8.53
N ALA A 203 10.27 20.85 -9.38
CA ALA A 203 11.41 20.08 -8.93
C ALA A 203 12.34 20.95 -8.05
N PRO A 204 12.93 20.40 -6.98
CA PRO A 204 13.98 21.08 -6.21
C PRO A 204 15.20 21.45 -7.08
N GLU A 205 15.99 22.41 -6.64
CA GLU A 205 17.22 22.80 -7.35
C GLU A 205 18.15 21.60 -7.55
N GLY A 206 18.53 21.33 -8.82
CA GLY A 206 19.39 20.19 -9.19
C GLY A 206 18.65 18.85 -9.35
N GLU A 207 17.34 18.79 -9.14
CA GLU A 207 16.49 17.64 -9.44
C GLU A 207 15.61 17.91 -10.66
N TRP A 208 15.32 16.86 -11.43
CA TRP A 208 14.42 16.96 -12.58
C TRP A 208 13.03 16.38 -12.26
N ARG A 209 12.89 15.71 -11.11
CA ARG A 209 11.63 15.10 -10.65
C ARG A 209 10.90 16.07 -9.72
N THR A 210 9.64 16.33 -10.02
CA THR A 210 8.77 17.31 -9.36
C THR A 210 7.99 16.74 -8.16
N ASN A 211 8.22 15.47 -7.81
CA ASN A 211 7.41 14.79 -6.80
C ASN A 211 7.47 15.51 -5.43
N VAL A 212 6.30 15.83 -4.87
CA VAL A 212 6.14 16.46 -3.54
C VAL A 212 6.85 15.67 -2.43
N ALA A 213 6.94 14.34 -2.57
CA ALA A 213 7.66 13.47 -1.62
C ALA A 213 9.18 13.74 -1.58
N LEU A 214 9.74 14.38 -2.61
CA LEU A 214 11.16 14.78 -2.70
C LEU A 214 11.37 16.24 -2.26
N GLY A 215 10.35 16.92 -1.73
CA GLY A 215 10.44 18.31 -1.28
C GLY A 215 10.11 19.35 -2.35
N GLY A 216 9.48 18.94 -3.46
CA GLY A 216 8.99 19.87 -4.49
C GLY A 216 7.92 20.82 -3.96
N ASP A 217 7.99 22.09 -4.36
CA ASP A 217 6.98 23.10 -4.06
C ASP A 217 5.71 22.85 -4.87
N VAL A 218 4.56 23.18 -4.29
CA VAL A 218 3.24 23.03 -4.92
C VAL A 218 2.54 24.39 -4.99
N VAL A 219 1.92 24.67 -6.12
CA VAL A 219 1.19 25.93 -6.38
C VAL A 219 -0.16 25.58 -6.99
N ASP A 220 -1.23 26.22 -6.53
CA ASP A 220 -2.57 26.04 -7.12
C ASP A 220 -2.54 26.40 -8.61
N ALA A 221 -3.16 25.54 -9.42
CA ALA A 221 -3.30 25.72 -10.86
C ALA A 221 -4.75 25.53 -11.31
N THR A 222 -5.70 25.43 -10.37
CA THR A 222 -7.07 25.01 -10.66
C THR A 222 -7.76 25.97 -11.64
N ASP A 223 -7.66 27.27 -11.40
CA ASP A 223 -8.29 28.30 -12.23
C ASP A 223 -7.42 28.76 -13.41
N ASP A 224 -6.09 28.63 -13.29
CA ASP A 224 -5.11 29.12 -14.27
C ASP A 224 -4.65 28.05 -15.29
N MET A 225 -5.07 26.79 -15.08
CA MET A 225 -4.73 25.68 -15.97
C MET A 225 -5.24 25.94 -17.40
N PRO A 226 -4.40 25.74 -18.43
CA PRO A 226 -4.84 25.84 -19.82
C PRO A 226 -5.98 24.87 -20.15
N GLN A 227 -6.93 25.32 -20.97
CA GLN A 227 -8.08 24.51 -21.38
C GLN A 227 -7.66 23.19 -22.04
N GLU A 228 -6.63 23.20 -22.89
CA GLU A 228 -6.09 21.98 -23.52
C GLU A 228 -5.63 20.94 -22.48
N ALA A 229 -4.98 21.40 -21.40
CA ALA A 229 -4.54 20.52 -20.32
C ALA A 229 -5.73 19.93 -19.55
N ARG A 230 -6.74 20.77 -19.26
CA ARG A 230 -7.98 20.34 -18.60
C ARG A 230 -8.72 19.27 -19.41
N GLU A 231 -8.92 19.52 -20.71
CA GLU A 231 -9.58 18.59 -21.62
C GLU A 231 -8.78 17.28 -21.77
N THR A 232 -7.45 17.37 -21.88
CA THR A 232 -6.58 16.19 -21.93
C THR A 232 -6.68 15.36 -20.65
N ALA A 233 -6.71 15.98 -19.47
CA ALA A 233 -6.81 15.28 -18.21
C ALA A 233 -8.16 14.56 -18.04
N LEU A 234 -9.26 15.25 -18.34
CA LEU A 234 -10.61 14.67 -18.30
C LEU A 234 -10.74 13.50 -19.27
N TYR A 235 -10.29 13.68 -20.51
CA TYR A 235 -10.36 12.62 -21.50
C TYR A 235 -9.46 11.42 -21.15
N ALA A 236 -8.31 11.66 -20.52
CA ALA A 236 -7.47 10.58 -19.99
C ALA A 236 -8.14 9.81 -18.84
N ALA A 237 -8.90 10.49 -17.96
CA ALA A 237 -9.66 9.82 -16.91
C ALA A 237 -10.79 8.95 -17.47
N GLU A 238 -11.55 9.49 -18.43
CA GLU A 238 -12.64 8.80 -19.13
C GLU A 238 -12.14 7.54 -19.84
N VAL A 239 -11.12 7.67 -20.70
CA VAL A 239 -10.53 6.55 -21.47
C VAL A 239 -9.94 5.45 -20.56
N MET A 240 -9.47 5.84 -19.38
CA MET A 240 -8.91 4.90 -18.41
C MET A 240 -9.99 4.27 -17.52
N GLU A 241 -11.26 4.68 -17.65
CA GLU A 241 -12.41 4.18 -16.89
C GLU A 241 -12.14 4.25 -15.37
N LEU A 242 -11.68 5.41 -14.91
CA LEU A 242 -11.38 5.67 -13.50
C LEU A 242 -12.33 6.73 -12.92
N ASP A 243 -13.13 6.31 -11.95
CA ASP A 243 -14.07 7.13 -11.17
C ASP A 243 -13.38 8.24 -10.36
N TYR A 244 -12.16 8.02 -9.89
CA TYR A 244 -11.35 9.08 -9.29
C TYR A 244 -9.86 8.85 -9.53
N VAL A 245 -9.14 9.92 -9.89
CA VAL A 245 -7.78 9.78 -10.39
C VAL A 245 -6.98 11.08 -10.31
N GLY A 246 -5.68 10.96 -10.07
CA GLY A 246 -4.73 12.05 -10.32
C GLY A 246 -4.01 11.84 -11.65
N VAL A 247 -4.17 12.76 -12.60
CA VAL A 247 -3.50 12.75 -13.90
C VAL A 247 -2.30 13.71 -13.87
N ASP A 248 -1.12 13.19 -14.22
CA ASP A 248 0.10 13.97 -14.34
C ASP A 248 0.35 14.35 -15.78
N LEU A 249 0.45 15.65 -16.03
CA LEU A 249 0.70 16.22 -17.34
C LEU A 249 2.02 16.99 -17.35
N ILE A 250 2.68 16.98 -18.49
CA ILE A 250 3.81 17.87 -18.76
C ILE A 250 3.55 18.66 -20.03
N GLU A 251 3.97 19.91 -20.01
CA GLU A 251 3.90 20.81 -21.16
C GLU A 251 5.15 20.59 -22.02
N GLY A 252 4.97 20.26 -23.31
CA GLY A 252 6.03 20.20 -24.31
C GLY A 252 5.79 21.22 -25.44
N ASP A 253 6.69 21.25 -26.42
CA ASP A 253 6.57 22.16 -27.58
C ASP A 253 5.31 21.89 -28.42
N ASP A 254 4.92 20.63 -28.50
CA ASP A 254 3.74 20.17 -29.24
C ASP A 254 2.48 20.03 -28.36
N GLY A 255 2.41 20.74 -27.22
CA GLY A 255 1.25 20.74 -26.32
C GLY A 255 1.42 19.85 -25.08
N TRP A 256 0.31 19.39 -24.52
CA TRP A 256 0.31 18.66 -23.24
C TRP A 256 0.41 17.14 -23.41
N PHE A 257 1.27 16.51 -22.62
CA PHE A 257 1.52 15.08 -22.63
C PHE A 257 1.15 14.46 -21.28
N VAL A 258 0.42 13.34 -21.30
CA VAL A 258 0.14 12.56 -20.08
C VAL A 258 1.37 11.74 -19.69
N LEU A 259 1.87 11.96 -18.47
CA LEU A 259 3.00 11.25 -17.89
C LEU A 259 2.57 10.02 -17.10
N GLU A 260 1.58 10.17 -16.23
CA GLU A 260 1.08 9.12 -15.33
C GLU A 260 -0.40 9.33 -15.03
N VAL A 261 -1.12 8.22 -14.82
CA VAL A 261 -2.51 8.19 -14.37
C VAL A 261 -2.55 7.42 -13.06
N ASN A 262 -2.89 8.08 -11.96
CA ASN A 262 -2.75 7.52 -10.61
C ASN A 262 -4.11 7.32 -9.92
N PRO A 263 -4.62 6.06 -9.88
CA PRO A 263 -5.95 5.76 -9.32
C PRO A 263 -5.99 5.88 -7.79
N THR A 264 -4.83 6.01 -7.14
CA THR A 264 -4.72 6.14 -5.68
C THR A 264 -3.94 7.39 -5.29
N ALA A 265 -4.05 8.45 -6.09
CA ALA A 265 -3.39 9.73 -5.84
C ALA A 265 -3.67 10.24 -4.40
N GLY A 266 -2.65 10.86 -3.79
CA GLY A 266 -2.70 11.37 -2.43
C GLY A 266 -3.23 12.81 -2.37
N PHE A 267 -3.93 13.17 -1.30
CA PHE A 267 -4.66 14.46 -1.21
C PHE A 267 -3.82 15.57 -0.61
N LYS A 268 -2.81 15.22 0.22
CA LYS A 268 -2.06 16.20 1.01
C LYS A 268 -1.39 17.29 0.18
N GLY A 269 -0.78 16.91 -0.95
CA GLY A 269 -0.12 17.87 -1.84
C GLY A 269 -1.14 18.82 -2.47
N LEU A 270 -2.24 18.25 -2.97
CA LEU A 270 -3.32 19.00 -3.60
C LEU A 270 -3.96 19.98 -2.61
N HIS A 271 -4.41 19.49 -1.44
CA HIS A 271 -5.02 20.33 -0.41
C HIS A 271 -4.06 21.43 0.10
N LYS A 272 -2.74 21.16 0.17
CA LYS A 272 -1.77 22.21 0.52
C LYS A 272 -1.73 23.33 -0.53
N ALA A 273 -1.88 22.98 -1.81
CA ALA A 273 -1.87 23.94 -2.91
C ALA A 273 -3.20 24.68 -3.04
N THR A 274 -4.31 23.94 -3.07
CA THR A 274 -5.64 24.44 -3.47
C THR A 274 -6.58 24.72 -2.30
N GLY A 275 -6.28 24.21 -1.11
CA GLY A 275 -7.22 24.20 0.02
C GLY A 275 -8.42 23.28 -0.19
N ARG A 276 -8.45 22.48 -1.26
CA ARG A 276 -9.56 21.57 -1.59
C ARG A 276 -9.20 20.11 -1.37
N SER A 277 -10.10 19.39 -0.72
CA SER A 277 -10.05 17.96 -0.45
C SER A 277 -10.91 17.20 -1.45
N PRO A 278 -10.36 16.18 -2.15
CA PRO A 278 -11.16 15.30 -3.01
C PRO A 278 -12.12 14.37 -2.27
N ALA A 279 -11.96 14.21 -0.95
CA ALA A 279 -12.69 13.20 -0.20
C ALA A 279 -14.23 13.35 -0.26
N PRO A 280 -14.82 14.56 -0.11
CA PRO A 280 -16.26 14.74 -0.20
C PRO A 280 -16.83 14.43 -1.58
N TYR A 281 -16.11 14.75 -2.65
CA TYR A 281 -16.52 14.40 -4.01
C TYR A 281 -16.50 12.87 -4.23
N ILE A 282 -15.47 12.18 -3.72
CA ILE A 282 -15.42 10.70 -3.79
C ILE A 282 -16.55 10.07 -2.96
N ALA A 283 -16.84 10.63 -1.79
CA ALA A 283 -17.94 10.18 -0.95
C ALA A 283 -19.29 10.35 -1.68
N LYS A 284 -19.54 11.55 -2.24
CA LYS A 284 -20.71 11.83 -3.09
C LYS A 284 -20.85 10.80 -4.20
N LEU A 285 -19.80 10.60 -5.00
CA LEU A 285 -19.81 9.66 -6.12
C LEU A 285 -20.16 8.24 -5.67
N ALA A 286 -19.60 7.78 -4.55
CA ALA A 286 -19.91 6.46 -4.00
C ALA A 286 -21.38 6.34 -3.58
N ILE A 287 -21.90 7.34 -2.87
CA ILE A 287 -23.28 7.38 -2.38
C ILE A 287 -24.27 7.37 -3.56
N GLU A 288 -24.06 8.25 -4.54
CA GLU A 288 -24.93 8.40 -5.71
C GLU A 288 -24.87 7.18 -6.63
N ARG A 289 -23.75 6.45 -6.68
CA ARG A 289 -23.59 5.21 -7.47
C ARG A 289 -24.65 4.16 -7.15
N VAL A 290 -25.16 4.15 -5.93
CA VAL A 290 -26.20 3.21 -5.47
C VAL A 290 -27.53 3.89 -5.18
N GLY A 291 -27.72 5.12 -5.69
CA GLY A 291 -28.99 5.85 -5.61
C GLY A 291 -29.21 6.67 -4.35
N GLY A 292 -28.18 6.87 -3.51
CA GLY A 292 -28.23 7.84 -2.42
C GLY A 292 -28.24 9.28 -2.97
N GLU A 293 -28.72 10.22 -2.16
CA GLU A 293 -28.78 11.65 -2.50
C GLU A 293 -27.83 12.43 -1.59
N VAL A 294 -27.09 13.37 -2.16
CA VAL A 294 -26.12 14.20 -1.43
C VAL A 294 -26.35 15.68 -1.77
N ASP A 295 -26.20 16.56 -0.77
CA ASP A 295 -26.25 18.00 -0.97
C ASP A 295 -24.91 18.53 -1.49
N ASP A 296 -24.92 19.10 -2.69
CA ASP A 296 -23.74 19.70 -3.34
C ASP A 296 -23.14 20.86 -2.54
N GLU A 297 -23.97 21.67 -1.88
CA GLU A 297 -23.45 22.77 -1.05
C GLU A 297 -22.66 22.22 0.15
N ARG A 298 -23.11 21.08 0.69
CA ARG A 298 -22.42 20.41 1.79
C ARG A 298 -21.12 19.78 1.33
N VAL A 299 -21.08 19.19 0.13
CA VAL A 299 -19.85 18.64 -0.46
C VAL A 299 -18.80 19.73 -0.61
N GLU A 300 -19.20 20.91 -1.10
CA GLU A 300 -18.30 22.06 -1.22
C GLU A 300 -17.82 22.60 0.12
N GLU A 301 -18.68 22.69 1.14
CA GLU A 301 -18.27 23.10 2.48
C GLU A 301 -17.21 22.15 3.06
N LEU A 302 -17.46 20.84 2.94
CA LEU A 302 -16.54 19.81 3.44
C LEU A 302 -15.22 19.79 2.66
N SER A 303 -15.22 20.20 1.38
CA SER A 303 -14.02 20.20 0.53
C SER A 303 -12.93 21.11 1.08
N ALA A 304 -13.29 22.16 1.83
CA ALA A 304 -12.35 23.11 2.42
C ALA A 304 -11.45 22.53 3.52
N THR A 305 -11.70 21.29 3.99
CA THR A 305 -10.91 20.64 5.04
C THR A 305 -10.52 19.23 4.66
N LEU A 306 -9.23 18.90 4.81
CA LEU A 306 -8.75 17.52 4.79
C LEU A 306 -8.85 16.91 6.20
N ASP A 307 -10.02 16.39 6.57
CA ASP A 307 -10.20 15.73 7.86
C ASP A 307 -9.55 14.33 7.87
N ASP A 308 -8.41 14.22 8.55
CA ASP A 308 -7.69 12.95 8.74
C ASP A 308 -7.81 12.39 10.17
N SER A 309 -8.83 12.86 10.91
CA SER A 309 -9.19 12.37 12.23
C SER A 309 -9.61 10.90 12.19
N ARG A 310 -9.73 10.26 13.37
CA ARG A 310 -10.06 8.84 13.44
C ARG A 310 -11.53 8.62 13.07
N PRO A 311 -11.85 7.86 11.99
CA PRO A 311 -13.24 7.64 11.57
C PRO A 311 -14.02 6.78 12.56
N ALA A 312 -15.35 6.97 12.58
CA ALA A 312 -16.26 6.16 13.38
C ALA A 312 -16.24 4.69 12.93
N GLY A 313 -16.28 4.45 11.61
CA GLY A 313 -16.19 3.11 11.01
C GLY A 313 -14.79 2.47 11.02
N MET A 314 -13.82 3.05 11.73
CA MET A 314 -12.52 2.41 11.91
C MET A 314 -12.63 1.22 12.87
N PRO A 315 -12.24 -0.01 12.47
CA PRO A 315 -12.32 -1.20 13.32
C PRO A 315 -11.60 -0.97 14.64
N ARG A 316 -12.29 -1.25 15.74
CA ARG A 316 -11.63 -1.39 17.04
C ARG A 316 -11.06 -2.79 17.07
N VAL A 317 -9.74 -2.91 17.11
CA VAL A 317 -9.09 -4.19 17.44
C VAL A 317 -9.63 -4.57 18.82
N SER A 318 -10.57 -5.51 18.87
CA SER A 318 -10.90 -6.15 20.13
C SER A 318 -9.64 -6.91 20.50
N SER A 319 -8.91 -6.41 21.49
CA SER A 319 -8.19 -7.35 22.34
C SER A 319 -9.30 -8.30 22.81
N GLY A 320 -9.27 -9.55 22.36
CA GLY A 320 -10.16 -10.58 22.90
C GLY A 320 -10.17 -10.51 24.43
N PRO A 321 -11.20 -11.06 25.11
CA PRO A 321 -11.27 -11.01 26.56
C PRO A 321 -9.90 -11.34 27.14
N VAL A 322 -9.38 -10.45 27.99
CA VAL A 322 -8.01 -10.48 28.53
C VAL A 322 -7.71 -11.80 29.27
N GLY A 323 -8.73 -12.64 29.51
CA GLY A 323 -8.62 -13.97 30.11
C GLY A 323 -8.40 -15.17 29.16
N ASP A 324 -8.42 -15.02 27.84
CA ASP A 324 -8.30 -16.16 26.88
C ASP A 324 -6.94 -16.27 26.19
N ARG A 325 -5.98 -15.40 26.51
CA ARG A 325 -4.63 -15.55 25.96
C ARG A 325 -3.92 -16.66 26.71
N PRO A 326 -3.42 -17.71 26.03
CA PRO A 326 -2.66 -18.75 26.71
C PRO A 326 -1.46 -18.11 27.41
N THR A 327 -1.19 -18.55 28.63
CA THR A 327 -0.03 -18.07 29.40
C THR A 327 1.21 -18.86 28.99
N ILE A 328 2.25 -18.15 28.56
CA ILE A 328 3.57 -18.73 28.27
C ILE A 328 4.57 -18.19 29.29
N GLY A 329 5.58 -18.98 29.62
CA GLY A 329 6.64 -18.57 30.52
C GLY A 329 7.55 -17.48 29.93
N TYR A 330 8.37 -16.93 30.81
CA TYR A 330 9.49 -16.09 30.41
C TYR A 330 10.51 -16.87 29.57
N ILE A 331 10.65 -18.16 29.88
CA ILE A 331 11.38 -19.15 29.10
C ILE A 331 10.46 -20.34 28.90
N GLU A 332 10.22 -20.72 27.65
CA GLU A 332 9.31 -21.80 27.25
C GLU A 332 10.04 -22.72 26.26
N GLU A 333 9.73 -24.02 26.28
CA GLU A 333 10.11 -24.93 25.20
C GLU A 333 9.16 -24.79 24.02
N VAL A 334 9.74 -24.60 22.83
CA VAL A 334 8.97 -24.36 21.61
C VAL A 334 9.44 -25.31 20.52
N VAL A 335 8.52 -25.67 19.62
CA VAL A 335 8.88 -26.43 18.41
C VAL A 335 9.19 -25.42 17.32
N VAL A 336 10.38 -25.45 16.75
CA VAL A 336 10.79 -24.60 15.63
C VAL A 336 10.93 -25.46 14.38
N SER A 337 10.23 -25.09 13.31
CA SER A 337 10.23 -25.82 12.05
C SER A 337 10.71 -24.92 10.90
N GLY A 338 11.67 -25.43 10.13
CA GLY A 338 12.14 -24.87 8.87
C GLY A 338 11.72 -25.73 7.68
N THR A 339 12.36 -25.57 6.52
CA THR A 339 11.98 -26.32 5.31
C THR A 339 12.46 -27.77 5.34
N SER A 340 13.46 -28.08 6.16
CA SER A 340 14.16 -29.36 6.14
C SER A 340 13.96 -30.21 7.41
N GLY A 341 13.36 -29.63 8.45
CA GLY A 341 13.10 -30.33 9.71
C GLY A 341 12.48 -29.45 10.79
N SER A 342 12.14 -30.09 11.91
CA SER A 342 11.61 -29.46 13.11
C SER A 342 12.39 -29.92 14.34
N THR A 343 12.70 -29.00 15.25
CA THR A 343 13.42 -29.32 16.49
C THR A 343 12.80 -28.57 17.68
N GLN A 344 13.02 -29.07 18.89
CA GLN A 344 12.61 -28.37 20.12
C GLN A 344 13.74 -27.45 20.57
N ALA A 345 13.39 -26.21 20.93
CA ALA A 345 14.35 -25.22 21.38
C ALA A 345 13.79 -24.43 22.56
N LYS A 346 14.67 -24.03 23.49
CA LYS A 346 14.32 -23.07 24.54
C LYS A 346 14.21 -21.68 23.93
N ALA A 347 13.07 -21.05 24.11
CA ALA A 347 12.81 -19.70 23.67
C ALA A 347 12.62 -18.78 24.85
N LYS A 348 13.21 -17.59 24.79
CA LYS A 348 13.01 -16.55 25.79
C LYS A 348 12.07 -15.47 25.26
N SER A 349 11.11 -15.09 26.09
CA SER A 349 10.16 -14.02 25.81
C SER A 349 10.85 -12.65 25.90
N ASP A 350 10.98 -11.94 24.78
CA ASP A 350 11.56 -10.60 24.68
C ASP A 350 10.50 -9.58 24.24
N THR A 351 9.81 -8.99 25.22
CA THR A 351 8.77 -7.98 25.00
C THR A 351 9.32 -6.65 24.42
N GLY A 352 10.64 -6.43 24.51
CA GLY A 352 11.33 -5.28 23.92
C GLY A 352 11.58 -5.44 22.42
N ALA A 353 11.65 -6.68 21.94
CA ALA A 353 11.86 -6.99 20.53
C ALA A 353 10.55 -6.92 19.73
N THR A 354 10.57 -6.22 18.60
CA THR A 354 9.40 -6.20 17.69
C THR A 354 9.26 -7.50 16.91
N ARG A 355 10.36 -8.24 16.72
CA ARG A 355 10.43 -9.41 15.86
C ARG A 355 11.22 -10.52 16.54
N THR A 356 10.83 -11.76 16.26
CA THR A 356 11.49 -12.97 16.71
C THR A 356 12.88 -13.14 16.07
N SER A 357 13.83 -13.68 16.82
CA SER A 357 15.19 -13.93 16.32
C SER A 357 15.68 -15.32 16.69
N ILE A 358 16.42 -15.94 15.78
CA ILE A 358 16.91 -17.32 15.87
C ILE A 358 18.44 -17.38 15.76
N ASP A 359 19.05 -18.28 16.52
CA ASP A 359 20.48 -18.57 16.45
C ASP A 359 20.85 -19.18 15.09
N THR A 360 22.09 -18.91 14.65
CA THR A 360 22.58 -19.38 13.34
C THR A 360 22.68 -20.91 13.26
N SER A 361 23.07 -21.57 14.36
CA SER A 361 23.18 -23.03 14.42
C SER A 361 21.81 -23.69 14.38
N LEU A 362 20.88 -23.15 15.17
CA LEU A 362 19.49 -23.63 15.19
C LEU A 362 18.80 -23.41 13.85
N ALA A 363 19.01 -22.26 13.21
CA ALA A 363 18.50 -21.97 11.87
C ALA A 363 19.07 -22.93 10.81
N ALA A 364 20.35 -23.31 10.92
CA ALA A 364 20.95 -24.29 10.03
C ALA A 364 20.39 -25.70 10.25
N GLU A 365 20.17 -26.11 11.49
CA GLU A 365 19.63 -27.42 11.86
C GLU A 365 18.25 -27.67 11.26
N ILE A 366 17.33 -26.71 11.39
CA ILE A 366 15.96 -26.83 10.86
C ILE A 366 15.87 -26.58 9.35
N GLY A 367 16.96 -26.14 8.73
CA GLY A 367 16.98 -25.66 7.35
C GLY A 367 16.09 -24.43 7.16
N ALA A 368 16.34 -23.35 7.88
CA ALA A 368 15.59 -22.11 7.74
C ALA A 368 15.96 -21.42 6.41
N GLY A 369 15.03 -21.35 5.46
CA GLY A 369 15.28 -20.73 4.15
C GLY A 369 14.07 -20.74 3.21
N PRO A 370 14.15 -20.06 2.05
CA PRO A 370 15.25 -19.19 1.62
C PRO A 370 15.32 -17.86 2.40
N ILE A 371 16.46 -17.17 2.35
CA ILE A 371 16.61 -15.82 2.91
C ILE A 371 15.70 -14.87 2.13
N LYS A 372 14.72 -14.28 2.80
CA LYS A 372 13.77 -13.34 2.18
C LYS A 372 14.37 -11.96 1.93
N SER A 373 15.07 -11.40 2.92
CA SER A 373 15.67 -10.06 2.82
C SER A 373 16.78 -9.83 3.87
N MET A 374 17.34 -8.62 3.89
CA MET A 374 18.27 -8.15 4.93
C MET A 374 17.60 -7.05 5.76
N THR A 375 17.55 -7.19 7.08
CA THR A 375 16.98 -6.18 7.98
C THR A 375 18.06 -5.51 8.83
N ARG A 376 17.97 -4.20 9.04
CA ARG A 376 18.91 -3.45 9.89
C ARG A 376 18.35 -3.33 11.30
N VAL A 377 18.97 -4.03 12.25
CA VAL A 377 18.54 -4.02 13.66
C VAL A 377 19.39 -3.04 14.46
N LYS A 378 18.75 -2.11 15.18
CA LYS A 378 19.41 -1.24 16.16
C LYS A 378 19.39 -1.93 17.52
N SER A 379 20.56 -2.19 18.10
CA SER A 379 20.70 -2.68 19.47
C SER A 379 20.99 -1.50 20.41
N GLY A 380 20.44 -1.51 21.61
CA GLY A 380 20.60 -0.43 22.61
C GLY A 380 22.05 -0.12 23.00
N SER A 381 22.99 -1.01 22.67
CA SER A 381 24.42 -0.92 23.01
C SER A 381 25.34 -0.48 21.85
N LEU A 382 24.84 -0.28 20.62
CA LEU A 382 25.67 0.08 19.46
C LEU A 382 25.13 1.30 18.70
N LYS A 383 25.99 2.28 18.39
CA LYS A 383 25.65 3.51 17.64
C LYS A 383 25.27 3.27 16.17
N SER A 384 25.55 2.10 15.59
CA SER A 384 25.20 1.73 14.21
C SER A 384 24.50 0.37 14.17
N GLY A 385 23.37 0.28 13.44
CA GLY A 385 22.61 -0.97 13.33
C GLY A 385 23.31 -2.03 12.47
N LYS A 386 23.17 -3.31 12.84
CA LYS A 386 23.76 -4.46 12.13
C LYS A 386 22.73 -5.03 11.13
N ALA A 387 23.17 -5.33 9.91
CA ALA A 387 22.34 -6.01 8.92
C ALA A 387 22.26 -7.51 9.25
N ARG A 388 21.06 -8.07 9.28
CA ARG A 388 20.80 -9.48 9.59
C ARG A 388 19.91 -10.09 8.49
N PRO A 389 20.22 -11.30 8.01
CA PRO A 389 19.32 -12.01 7.10
C PRO A 389 18.04 -12.41 7.84
N VAL A 390 16.92 -12.43 7.13
CA VAL A 390 15.63 -12.90 7.65
C VAL A 390 15.12 -14.10 6.87
N VAL A 391 14.49 -15.03 7.59
CA VAL A 391 13.96 -16.31 7.08
C VAL A 391 12.57 -16.52 7.66
N ASP A 392 11.73 -17.24 6.93
CA ASP A 392 10.45 -17.69 7.48
C ASP A 392 10.63 -19.01 8.22
N LEU A 393 9.97 -19.11 9.37
CA LEU A 393 9.95 -20.31 10.19
C LEU A 393 8.60 -20.42 10.90
N VAL A 394 8.23 -21.66 11.23
CA VAL A 394 7.00 -21.95 11.98
C VAL A 394 7.39 -22.27 13.41
N ILE A 395 6.79 -21.57 14.37
CA ILE A 395 7.02 -21.78 15.80
C ILE A 395 5.73 -22.31 16.45
N GLY A 396 5.80 -23.50 17.02
CA GLY A 396 4.76 -24.08 17.87
C GLY A 396 4.99 -23.71 19.34
N ILE A 397 4.05 -22.97 19.94
CA ILE A 397 4.04 -22.58 21.36
C ILE A 397 2.65 -22.79 21.94
N GLY A 398 2.55 -23.46 23.09
CA GLY A 398 1.28 -23.61 23.81
C GLY A 398 0.17 -24.23 22.96
N GLY A 399 0.50 -25.21 22.11
CA GLY A 399 -0.44 -25.89 21.21
C GLY A 399 -0.84 -25.11 19.95
N THR A 400 -0.36 -23.87 19.76
CA THR A 400 -0.64 -23.06 18.56
C THR A 400 0.64 -22.90 17.72
N GLN A 401 0.50 -22.89 16.38
CA GLN A 401 1.60 -22.67 15.45
C GLN A 401 1.54 -21.25 14.86
N HIS A 402 2.68 -20.57 14.83
CA HIS A 402 2.85 -19.23 14.28
C HIS A 402 3.91 -19.22 13.19
N THR A 403 3.54 -18.80 11.98
CA THR A 403 4.52 -18.55 10.91
C THR A 403 5.07 -17.15 11.08
N VAL A 404 6.38 -17.01 11.27
CA VAL A 404 7.04 -15.72 11.47
C VAL A 404 8.25 -15.55 10.58
N THR A 405 8.52 -14.29 10.22
CA THR A 405 9.78 -13.90 9.58
C THR A 405 10.78 -13.54 10.68
N ALA A 406 11.69 -14.45 11.00
CA ALA A 406 12.68 -14.28 12.06
C ALA A 406 14.02 -13.76 11.52
N SER A 407 14.73 -12.95 12.32
CA SER A 407 16.11 -12.55 11.99
C SER A 407 17.12 -13.56 12.51
N ILE A 408 18.10 -13.92 11.68
CA ILE A 408 19.21 -14.80 12.07
C ILE A 408 20.32 -13.96 12.73
N GLU A 409 20.82 -14.44 13.87
CA GLU A 409 21.95 -13.85 14.58
C GLU A 409 22.83 -14.94 15.20
N ASP A 410 24.14 -14.71 15.30
CA ASP A 410 25.02 -15.58 16.09
C ASP A 410 24.82 -15.30 17.59
N ARG A 411 24.24 -16.28 18.28
CA ARG A 411 23.89 -16.25 19.70
C ARG A 411 24.49 -17.45 20.43
N SER A 412 25.58 -18.01 19.91
CA SER A 412 26.33 -19.12 20.51
C SER A 412 26.76 -18.89 21.97
N HIS A 413 26.75 -17.63 22.43
CA HIS A 413 27.07 -17.20 23.79
C HIS A 413 25.86 -17.13 24.74
N MET A 414 24.64 -17.42 24.27
CA MET A 414 23.40 -17.36 25.06
C MET A 414 22.85 -18.77 25.31
N ASP A 415 22.21 -18.97 26.47
CA ASP A 415 21.60 -20.26 26.84
C ASP A 415 20.28 -20.56 26.09
N TYR A 416 19.76 -19.57 25.35
CA TYR A 416 18.48 -19.65 24.63
C TYR A 416 18.69 -19.27 23.15
N PRO A 417 18.62 -20.26 22.23
CA PRO A 417 18.86 -20.03 20.81
C PRO A 417 17.70 -19.31 20.09
N LEU A 418 16.57 -19.05 20.76
CA LEU A 418 15.43 -18.33 20.19
C LEU A 418 14.96 -17.20 21.13
N LEU A 419 14.68 -16.02 20.57
CA LEU A 419 13.93 -14.95 21.26
C LEU A 419 12.59 -14.74 20.58
N LEU A 420 11.52 -14.81 21.35
CA LEU A 420 10.16 -14.50 20.90
C LEU A 420 9.94 -13.01 21.00
N GLY A 421 9.68 -12.37 19.86
CA GLY A 421 9.33 -10.95 19.79
C GLY A 421 7.84 -10.71 19.90
N ARG A 422 7.43 -9.45 19.84
CA ARG A 422 6.01 -9.05 19.85
C ARG A 422 5.19 -9.59 18.68
N ASP A 423 5.84 -9.98 17.58
CA ASP A 423 5.20 -10.70 16.46
C ASP A 423 4.52 -12.01 16.89
N ILE A 424 5.02 -12.65 17.96
CA ILE A 424 4.40 -13.83 18.58
C ILE A 424 3.75 -13.48 19.91
N LEU A 425 4.46 -12.74 20.77
CA LEU A 425 4.05 -12.48 22.15
C LEU A 425 2.74 -11.68 22.26
N GLN A 426 2.32 -10.96 21.22
CA GLN A 426 1.03 -10.27 21.21
C GLN A 426 -0.18 -11.22 21.37
N HIS A 427 0.00 -12.51 21.10
CA HIS A 427 -1.04 -13.54 21.21
C HIS A 427 -1.10 -14.23 22.58
N TYR A 428 -0.12 -13.98 23.46
CA TYR A 428 0.04 -14.68 24.73
C TYR A 428 0.12 -13.72 25.91
N GLN A 429 -0.09 -14.23 27.11
CA GLN A 429 0.30 -13.57 28.35
C GLN A 429 1.65 -14.13 28.80
N VAL A 430 2.64 -13.27 29.07
CA VAL A 430 3.96 -13.71 29.53
C VAL A 430 3.98 -13.72 31.06
N ASP A 431 4.07 -14.91 31.64
CA ASP A 431 4.33 -15.06 33.06
C ASP A 431 5.84 -15.02 33.31
N VAL A 432 6.29 -13.94 33.92
CA VAL A 432 7.71 -13.71 34.23
C VAL A 432 8.25 -14.65 35.30
N THR A 433 7.38 -15.33 36.04
CA THR A 433 7.75 -16.29 37.10
C THR A 433 7.96 -17.71 36.57
N ARG A 434 7.38 -18.04 35.42
CA ARG A 434 7.47 -19.39 34.82
C ARG A 434 8.70 -19.49 33.91
N ARG A 435 9.60 -20.42 34.24
CA ARG A 435 10.92 -20.57 33.61
C ARG A 435 11.31 -22.05 33.48
N THR A 436 11.37 -22.58 32.25
CA THR A 436 11.76 -23.99 32.00
C THR A 436 13.28 -24.26 32.16
N ASP A 437 14.07 -23.28 32.60
CA ASP A 437 15.51 -23.41 32.86
C ASP A 437 15.88 -23.53 34.36
N GLU A 438 14.91 -23.43 35.27
CA GLU A 438 15.09 -23.65 36.71
C GLU A 438 14.43 -24.99 37.13
N PRO A 439 15.16 -25.95 37.75
CA PRO A 439 14.54 -27.17 38.24
C PRO A 439 13.80 -26.92 39.58
N GLY A 440 12.48 -26.95 39.55
CA GLY A 440 11.62 -27.23 40.71
C GLY A 440 10.59 -26.17 41.11
N ARG A 441 9.34 -26.34 40.68
CA ARG A 441 8.12 -26.20 41.51
C ARG A 441 6.82 -26.71 40.89
N ASP A 442 6.76 -26.93 39.58
CA ASP A 442 5.47 -27.20 38.88
C ASP A 442 5.13 -28.69 38.62
N ASP A 443 6.00 -29.64 39.00
CA ASP A 443 5.71 -31.08 38.82
C ASP A 443 4.87 -31.69 39.97
N GLU A 444 4.72 -31.01 41.12
CA GLU A 444 3.91 -31.52 42.25
C GLU A 444 2.43 -31.08 42.21
N GLU A 445 2.08 -29.98 41.52
CA GLU A 445 0.67 -29.51 41.44
C GLU A 445 -0.15 -30.16 40.31
N ARG A 446 0.48 -30.91 39.39
CA ARG A 446 -0.23 -31.58 38.28
C ARG A 446 -0.75 -32.98 38.57
N GLU A 447 -0.39 -33.59 39.70
CA GLU A 447 -0.84 -34.95 40.05
C GLU A 447 -2.07 -34.99 40.99
N GLU A 448 -2.48 -33.88 41.63
CA GLU A 448 -3.64 -33.90 42.55
C GLU A 448 -4.99 -33.58 41.88
N GLU A 449 -5.05 -33.03 40.66
CA GLU A 449 -6.33 -32.63 40.03
C GLU A 449 -7.01 -33.75 39.18
N TYR A 450 -6.45 -34.96 39.16
CA TYR A 450 -7.06 -36.13 38.47
C TYR A 450 -7.64 -37.19 39.44
N LEU A 451 -7.65 -36.91 40.74
CA LEU A 451 -8.25 -37.77 41.75
C LEU A 451 -9.08 -36.93 42.76
N GLU A 452 -10.11 -36.23 42.28
CA GLU A 452 -11.35 -35.97 43.04
C GLU A 452 -12.56 -35.75 42.11
#